data_AF-A0AAV8H2L0-F1
#
_entry.id   AF-A0AAV8H2L0-F1
#
_cell.length_a   1.000
_cell.length_b   1.000
_cell.length_c   1.000
_cell.angle_alpha   90.00
_cell.angle_beta   90.00
_cell.angle_gamma   90.00
#
_symmetry.space_group_name_H-M   'P 1'
#
loop_
_entity.id
_entity.type
_entity.pdbx_description
1 polymer ?
#
loop_
_entity_poly.entity_id
_entity_poly.type
_entity_poly.pdbx_seq_one_letter_code
_entity_poly.pdbx_strand_id
1 'polypeptide(L)' 'MDCLNQILHEHHQIAQAASRPHIGARQYLAHHRSRIDWHEHFDSKWTRFAERKAQFDPLHILAPGQGIFPRVTVDLQE' A
#
# COMPACT_ATOMS: atom_id res chain seq x y z
N MET A 1 21.60 11.70 -8.51
CA MET A 1 20.67 10.71 -7.95
C MET A 1 20.75 10.63 -6.43
N ASP A 2 21.90 10.91 -5.82
CA ASP A 2 22.11 10.76 -4.37
C ASP A 2 21.25 11.69 -3.51
N CYS A 3 21.07 12.95 -3.93
CA CYS A 3 20.21 13.91 -3.24
C CYS A 3 18.75 13.44 -3.13
N LEU A 4 18.17 12.89 -4.21
CA LEU A 4 16.81 12.36 -4.18
C LEU A 4 16.70 11.16 -3.24
N ASN A 5 17.66 10.24 -3.29
CA ASN A 5 17.68 9.07 -2.41
C ASN A 5 17.78 9.47 -0.94
N GLN A 6 18.56 10.51 -0.63
CA GLN A 6 18.66 11.06 0.72
C GLN A 6 17.32 11.63 1.20
N ILE A 7 16.65 12.46 0.38
CA ILE A 7 15.33 13.02 0.73
C ILE A 7 14.31 11.90 0.98
N LEU A 8 14.27 10.89 0.10
CA LEU A 8 13.36 9.75 0.26
C LEU A 8 13.67 8.94 1.52
N HIS A 9 14.95 8.80 1.88
CA HIS A 9 15.37 8.11 3.09
C HIS A 9 14.91 8.86 4.35
N GLU A 10 15.13 10.18 4.41
CA GLU A 10 14.69 11.03 5.53
C GLU A 10 13.17 11.01 5.68
N HIS A 11 12.43 11.13 4.57
CA HIS A 11 10.96 11.02 4.56
C HIS A 11 10.48 9.67 5.12
N HIS A 12 11.14 8.57 4.75
CA HIS A 12 10.81 7.24 5.27
C HIS A 12 11.04 7.13 6.78
N GLN A 13 12.17 7.65 7.27
CA GLN A 13 12.48 7.65 8.70
C GLN A 13 11.44 8.43 9.53
N ILE A 14 11.04 9.61 9.05
CA ILE A 14 10.02 10.44 9.71
C ILE A 14 8.66 9.72 9.71
N ALA A 15 8.24 9.17 8.58
CA ALA A 15 6.98 8.44 8.48
C ALA A 15 6.95 7.21 9.41
N GLN A 16 8.06 6.48 9.50
CA GLN A 16 8.18 5.30 10.37
C GLN A 16 8.23 5.67 11.85
N ALA A 17 8.82 6.80 12.22
CA ALA A 17 8.76 7.31 13.59
C ALA A 17 7.32 7.71 13.96
N ALA A 18 6.62 8.40 13.08
CA ALA A 18 5.25 8.87 13.30
C ALA A 18 4.19 7.75 13.31
N SER A 19 4.42 6.64 12.61
CA SER A 19 3.48 5.51 12.56
C SER A 19 3.44 4.67 13.85
N ARG A 20 4.48 4.78 14.69
CA ARG A 20 4.57 4.04 15.96
C ARG A 20 3.39 4.39 16.88
N PRO A 21 2.99 3.49 17.80
CA PRO A 21 1.77 3.63 18.61
C PRO A 21 1.64 4.92 19.42
N HIS A 22 2.76 5.55 19.76
CA HIS A 22 2.77 6.82 20.51
C HIS A 22 2.20 8.01 19.72
N ILE A 23 2.31 8.02 18.39
CA ILE A 23 1.69 9.04 17.52
C ILE A 23 0.56 8.41 16.69
N GLY A 24 0.76 7.20 16.16
CA GLY A 24 -0.25 6.47 15.40
C GLY A 24 -0.64 7.13 14.07
N ALA A 25 0.24 7.97 13.51
CA ALA A 25 -0.05 8.70 12.29
C ALA A 25 -0.11 7.76 11.08
N ARG A 26 -0.94 8.13 10.10
CA ARG A 26 -1.09 7.45 8.81
C ARG A 26 -0.68 8.40 7.69
N GLN A 27 0.04 7.89 6.71
CA GLN A 27 0.52 8.70 5.58
C GLN A 27 -0.65 9.08 4.65
N TYR A 28 -0.79 10.37 4.33
CA TYR A 28 -1.69 10.82 3.25
C TYR A 28 -0.99 10.63 1.89
N LEU A 29 -1.74 10.19 0.87
CA LEU A 29 -1.20 9.77 -0.44
C LEU A 29 -0.03 8.78 -0.29
N ALA A 30 -0.27 7.75 0.53
CA ALA A 30 0.75 6.77 0.86
C ALA A 30 1.26 6.03 -0.37
N HIS A 31 2.56 5.75 -0.38
CA HIS A 31 3.19 4.86 -1.35
C HIS A 31 3.93 3.77 -0.59
N HIS A 32 3.25 2.64 -0.40
CA HIS A 32 3.82 1.46 0.23
C HIS A 32 4.26 0.44 -0.81
N ARG A 33 5.40 -0.22 -0.56
CA ARG A 33 6.01 -1.15 -1.52
C ARG A 33 5.45 -2.56 -1.41
N SER A 34 4.82 -2.90 -0.28
CA SER A 34 4.29 -4.23 -0.04
C SER A 34 2.82 -4.22 0.38
N ARG A 35 2.14 -5.34 0.12
CA ARG A 35 0.78 -5.57 0.59
C ARG A 35 0.68 -5.61 2.11
N ILE A 36 1.74 -6.05 2.80
CA ILE A 36 1.80 -6.10 4.26
C ILE A 36 1.74 -4.68 4.83
N ASP A 37 2.54 -3.76 4.28
CA ASP A 37 2.52 -2.35 4.68
C ASP A 37 1.14 -1.72 4.47
N TRP A 38 0.47 -2.05 3.35
CA TRP A 38 -0.90 -1.61 3.09
C TRP A 38 -1.90 -2.21 4.09
N HIS A 39 -1.75 -3.48 4.46
CA HIS A 39 -2.55 -4.10 5.50
C HIS A 39 -2.39 -3.37 6.83
N GLU A 40 -1.15 -3.11 7.26
CA GLU A 40 -0.87 -2.36 8.49
C GLU A 40 -1.40 -0.93 8.44
N HIS A 41 -1.38 -0.29 7.27
CA HIS A 41 -1.93 1.05 7.04
C HIS A 41 -3.44 1.10 7.27
N PHE A 42 -4.19 0.15 6.68
CA PHE A 42 -5.64 0.10 6.81
C PHE A 42 -6.12 -0.56 8.10
N ASP A 43 -5.29 -1.43 8.69
CA ASP A 43 -5.52 -2.09 9.98
C ASP A 43 -6.91 -2.75 10.05
N SER A 44 -7.72 -2.46 11.06
CA SER A 44 -9.12 -2.93 11.20
C SER A 44 -10.02 -2.71 9.97
N LYS A 45 -9.67 -1.77 9.08
CA LYS A 45 -10.45 -1.49 7.85
C LYS A 45 -10.03 -2.34 6.67
N TRP A 46 -8.93 -3.09 6.78
CA TRP A 46 -8.36 -3.87 5.68
C TRP A 46 -9.35 -4.88 5.11
N THR A 47 -10.02 -5.66 5.96
CA THR A 47 -10.99 -6.69 5.53
C THR A 47 -12.06 -6.10 4.63
N ARG A 48 -12.71 -5.01 5.08
CA ARG A 48 -13.73 -4.31 4.30
C ARG A 48 -13.18 -3.72 2.99
N PHE A 49 -11.92 -3.27 2.98
CA PHE A 49 -11.29 -2.74 1.79
C PHE A 49 -11.02 -3.84 0.76
N ALA A 50 -10.49 -4.98 1.20
CA ALA A 50 -10.26 -6.16 0.36
C ALA A 50 -11.57 -6.74 -0.19
N GLU A 51 -12.62 -6.84 0.62
CA GLU A 51 -13.94 -7.29 0.18
C GLU A 51 -14.51 -6.39 -0.92
N ARG A 52 -14.40 -5.07 -0.77
CA ARG A 52 -14.84 -4.12 -1.81
C ARG A 52 -14.00 -4.22 -3.06
N LYS A 53 -12.69 -4.46 -2.94
CA LYS A 53 -11.83 -4.70 -4.11
C LYS A 53 -12.30 -5.94 -4.86
N ALA A 54 -12.57 -7.04 -4.15
CA ALA A 54 -13.08 -8.26 -4.76
C ALA A 54 -14.46 -8.07 -5.41
N GLN A 55 -15.33 -7.26 -4.81
CA GLN A 55 -16.67 -6.99 -5.34
C GLN A 55 -16.65 -6.11 -6.61
N PHE A 56 -15.81 -5.06 -6.63
CA PHE A 56 -15.88 -4.02 -7.66
C PHE A 56 -14.74 -4.06 -8.69
N ASP A 57 -13.63 -4.75 -8.38
CA ASP A 57 -12.50 -4.96 -9.29
C ASP A 57 -11.82 -6.32 -9.04
N PRO A 58 -12.53 -7.44 -9.29
CA PRO A 58 -12.06 -8.79 -8.99
C PRO A 58 -10.77 -9.20 -9.71
N LEU A 59 -10.47 -8.57 -10.86
CA LEU A 59 -9.27 -8.84 -11.65
C LEU A 59 -8.12 -7.88 -11.33
N HIS A 60 -8.31 -6.97 -10.37
CA HIS A 60 -7.34 -5.96 -9.96
C HIS A 60 -6.82 -5.11 -11.14
N ILE A 61 -7.71 -4.69 -12.04
CA ILE A 61 -7.38 -3.91 -13.23
C ILE A 61 -7.23 -2.42 -12.88
N LEU A 62 -8.02 -1.94 -11.91
CA LEU A 62 -8.11 -0.52 -11.59
C LEU A 62 -6.99 -0.08 -10.64
N ALA A 63 -6.40 1.07 -10.98
CA ALA A 63 -5.36 1.78 -10.23
C ALA A 63 -4.12 0.92 -9.87
N PRO A 64 -3.49 0.23 -10.85
CA PRO A 64 -2.33 -0.64 -10.59
C PRO A 64 -1.12 0.14 -10.01
N GLY A 65 -0.99 1.43 -10.33
CA GLY A 65 0.08 2.29 -9.80
C GLY A 65 0.04 2.52 -8.28
N GLN A 66 -1.08 2.22 -7.62
CA GLN A 66 -1.17 2.26 -6.15
C GLN A 66 -0.43 1.07 -5.50
N GLY A 67 -0.21 -0.02 -6.23
CA GLY A 67 0.54 -1.18 -5.73
C GLY A 67 -0.14 -1.95 -4.59
N ILE A 68 -1.43 -1.70 -4.31
CA ILE A 68 -2.12 -2.34 -3.19
C ILE A 68 -2.49 -3.79 -3.50
N PHE A 69 -2.97 -4.04 -4.72
CA PHE A 69 -3.36 -5.37 -5.21
C PHE A 69 -2.64 -5.65 -6.54
N PRO A 70 -1.79 -6.68 -6.62
CA PRO A 70 -1.18 -7.08 -7.88
C PRO A 70 -2.25 -7.63 -8.83
N ARG A 71 -2.08 -7.40 -10.14
CA ARG A 71 -3.01 -7.87 -11.16
C ARG A 71 -3.14 -9.39 -11.10
N VAL A 72 -4.38 -9.89 -11.20
CA VAL A 72 -4.60 -11.33 -11.34
C VAL A 72 -4.20 -11.72 -12.76
N THR A 73 -3.15 -12.53 -12.89
CA THR A 73 -2.86 -13.23 -14.15
C THR A 73 -3.66 -14.53 -14.13
N VAL A 74 -4.64 -14.63 -15.03
CA VAL A 74 -5.30 -15.91 -15.29
C VAL A 74 -4.36 -16.66 -16.23
N ASP A 75 -3.71 -17.70 -15.73
CA ASP A 75 -2.99 -18.62 -16.60
C ASP A 75 -4.04 -19.36 -17.43
N LEU A 76 -4.15 -18.97 -18.71
CA LEU A 76 -4.86 -19.75 -19.71
C LEU A 76 -4.00 -21.00 -19.99
N GLN A 77 -4.14 -22.03 -19.17
CA GLN A 77 -3.76 -23.37 -19.56
C GLN A 77 -4.88 -23.90 -20.48
N GLU A 78 -4.63 -23.84 -21.79
CA GLU A 78 -5.23 -24.77 -22.76
C GLU A 78 -4.51 -26.11 -22.70
#